data_AF-K1SBP0-F1
#
_entry.id   AF-K1SBP0-F1
#
_cell.length_a   1.000
_cell.length_b   1.000
_cell.length_c   1.000
_cell.angle_alpha   90.00
_cell.angle_beta   90.00
_cell.angle_gamma   90.00
#
_symmetry.space_group_name_H-M   'P 1'
#
loop_
_entity.id
_entity.type
_entity.pdbx_description
1 polymer ?
#
loop_
_entity_poly.entity_id
_entity_poly.type
_entity_poly.pdbx_seq_one_letter_code
_entity_poly.pdbx_strand_id
1 'polypeptide(L)'
;MPYGDEFIGVFRGEQVNGIPYIYLGRSKDAIHWDFDKNKIQFVDEEGKPFMPIYAYDPRLVKVEDTYYIIWCQDFYGAAIGIAKTTDFKTFVRIENPFLPFNRNAVLFPRKVHGNFMMLSRPSDSGHTPFGDIFVSESPDMVYWGKHRHVMGKSSEWWESLKIGGGAAPIETSEGWLLFYHGVSGTCNGYVYSIGGAILDIDNPSIVKYRCENFLLTPEEWYEERGFVPNVCFPCATIHDSESGKIAIYYGAADSYVGLAFT
;
A
#
# COMPACT_ATOMS: atom_id res chain seq x y z
N MET A 1 8.42 -7.50 5.80
CA MET A 1 7.87 -8.06 7.05
C MET A 1 8.74 -9.21 7.54
N PRO A 2 8.74 -9.52 8.84
CA PRO A 2 9.46 -10.69 9.38
C PRO A 2 8.99 -11.99 8.72
N TYR A 3 9.93 -12.88 8.37
CA TYR A 3 9.67 -14.19 7.79
C TYR A 3 10.82 -15.16 8.07
N GLY A 4 10.58 -16.16 8.93
CA GLY A 4 11.66 -17.01 9.45
C GLY A 4 12.65 -16.19 10.28
N ASP A 5 13.94 -16.40 10.05
CA ASP A 5 15.03 -15.64 10.70
C ASP A 5 15.44 -14.37 9.93
N GLU A 6 14.65 -13.98 8.91
CA GLU A 6 14.94 -12.87 8.01
C GLU A 6 13.69 -11.99 7.79
N PHE A 7 13.78 -11.06 6.85
CA PHE A 7 12.69 -10.23 6.36
C PHE A 7 12.45 -10.50 4.88
N ILE A 8 11.18 -10.46 4.48
CA ILE A 8 10.76 -10.58 3.09
C ILE A 8 9.90 -9.38 2.67
N GLY A 9 10.01 -8.98 1.41
CA GLY A 9 9.26 -7.86 0.86
C GLY A 9 8.90 -8.06 -0.61
N VAL A 10 7.91 -7.29 -1.06
CA VAL A 10 7.52 -7.18 -2.48
C VAL A 10 7.80 -5.75 -2.92
N PHE A 11 8.61 -5.61 -3.96
CA PHE A 11 9.16 -4.33 -4.40
C PHE A 11 8.70 -4.01 -5.81
N ARG A 12 8.26 -2.77 -6.04
CA ARG A 12 8.07 -2.21 -7.37
C ARG A 12 9.44 -1.96 -8.00
N GLY A 13 9.63 -2.43 -9.22
CA GLY A 13 10.82 -2.16 -10.03
C GLY A 13 10.44 -1.74 -11.44
N GLU A 14 10.79 -0.51 -11.79
CA GLU A 14 10.73 0.02 -13.15
C GLU A 14 11.77 -0.65 -14.02
N GLN A 15 11.35 -1.11 -15.20
CA GLN A 15 12.26 -1.54 -16.23
C GLN A 15 12.81 -0.35 -17.02
N VAL A 16 13.87 -0.57 -17.81
CA VAL A 16 14.46 0.48 -18.67
C VAL A 16 13.50 1.07 -19.72
N ASN A 17 12.38 0.39 -19.98
CA ASN A 17 11.30 0.88 -20.84
C ASN A 17 10.15 1.55 -20.05
N GLY A 18 10.32 1.79 -18.75
CA GLY A 18 9.36 2.45 -17.87
C GLY A 18 8.21 1.57 -17.37
N ILE A 19 8.12 0.30 -17.77
CA ILE A 19 7.04 -0.59 -17.32
C ILE A 19 7.37 -1.13 -15.93
N PRO A 20 6.49 -0.97 -14.93
CA PRO A 20 6.72 -1.49 -13.59
C PRO A 20 6.30 -2.96 -13.47
N TYR A 21 7.11 -3.72 -12.75
CA TYR A 21 6.78 -5.04 -12.24
C TYR A 21 7.07 -5.14 -10.74
N ILE A 22 6.66 -6.25 -10.14
CA ILE A 22 6.93 -6.54 -8.73
C ILE A 22 7.87 -7.73 -8.56
N TYR A 23 8.78 -7.60 -7.60
CA TYR A 23 9.89 -8.50 -7.34
C TYR A 23 9.90 -8.87 -5.86
N LEU A 24 10.38 -10.07 -5.52
CA LEU A 24 10.66 -10.42 -4.14
C LEU A 24 12.04 -9.87 -3.75
N GLY A 25 12.15 -9.46 -2.49
CA GLY A 25 13.43 -9.20 -1.85
C GLY A 25 13.51 -9.91 -0.51
N ARG A 26 14.72 -10.28 -0.10
CA ARG A 26 15.04 -10.83 1.23
C ARG A 26 16.13 -10.00 1.89
N SER A 27 16.08 -9.91 3.21
CA SER A 27 17.04 -9.11 3.98
C SER A 27 17.19 -9.67 5.39
N LYS A 28 18.39 -9.67 5.93
CA LYS A 28 18.64 -10.09 7.32
C LYS A 28 18.35 -8.99 8.34
N ASP A 29 18.43 -7.73 7.94
CA ASP A 29 18.31 -6.56 8.81
C ASP A 29 17.20 -5.60 8.38
N ALA A 30 16.47 -5.96 7.31
CA ALA A 30 15.46 -5.15 6.64
C ALA A 30 16.00 -3.85 6.00
N ILE A 31 17.31 -3.64 5.95
CA ILE A 31 17.94 -2.44 5.37
C ILE A 31 18.68 -2.81 4.08
N HIS A 32 19.46 -3.89 4.10
CA HIS A 32 20.21 -4.37 2.95
C HIS A 32 19.45 -5.51 2.29
N TRP A 33 18.98 -5.29 1.06
CA TRP A 33 18.07 -6.21 0.37
C TRP A 33 18.75 -6.92 -0.80
N ASP A 34 18.60 -8.25 -0.83
CA ASP A 34 18.89 -9.08 -1.97
C ASP A 34 17.59 -9.32 -2.76
N PHE A 35 17.55 -8.86 -4.01
CA PHE A 35 16.37 -8.93 -4.86
C PHE A 35 16.42 -10.11 -5.82
N ASP A 36 15.28 -10.76 -6.01
CA ASP A 36 15.13 -11.77 -7.06
C ASP A 36 15.30 -11.11 -8.43
N LYS A 37 16.13 -11.71 -9.29
CA LYS A 37 16.39 -11.19 -10.65
C LYS A 37 15.13 -11.15 -11.53
N ASN A 38 14.23 -12.10 -11.31
CA ASN A 38 13.01 -12.23 -12.10
C ASN A 38 11.83 -11.63 -11.34
N LYS A 39 10.94 -10.96 -12.07
CA LYS A 39 9.63 -10.55 -11.53
C LYS A 39 8.86 -11.76 -11.02
N ILE A 40 8.03 -11.56 -10.00
CA ILE A 40 7.14 -12.59 -9.45
C ILE A 40 6.30 -13.18 -10.59
N GLN A 41 6.26 -14.52 -10.66
CA GLN A 41 5.41 -15.24 -11.60
C GLN A 41 4.10 -15.61 -10.91
N PHE A 42 3.00 -15.12 -11.45
CA PHE A 42 1.65 -15.43 -10.97
C PHE A 42 1.01 -16.54 -11.77
N VAL A 43 0.30 -17.41 -11.08
CA VAL A 43 -0.52 -18.47 -11.67
C VAL A 43 -1.98 -18.34 -11.23
N ASP A 44 -2.91 -18.92 -11.98
CA ASP A 44 -4.29 -19.14 -11.52
C ASP A 44 -4.39 -20.33 -10.54
N GLU A 45 -5.60 -20.64 -10.08
CA GLU A 45 -5.85 -21.76 -9.15
C GLU A 45 -5.51 -23.13 -9.79
N GLU A 46 -5.51 -23.24 -11.11
CA GLU A 46 -5.08 -24.43 -11.86
C GLU A 46 -3.57 -24.47 -12.13
N GLY A 47 -2.80 -23.46 -11.70
CA GLY A 47 -1.36 -23.38 -11.88
C GLY A 47 -0.92 -22.89 -13.26
N LYS A 48 -1.81 -22.38 -14.10
CA LYS A 48 -1.47 -21.80 -15.41
C LYS A 48 -1.00 -20.35 -15.24
N PRO A 49 -0.11 -19.85 -16.11
CA PRO A 49 0.36 -18.47 -16.01
C PRO A 49 -0.78 -17.45 -16.07
N PHE A 50 -0.87 -16.56 -15.08
CA PHE A 50 -1.87 -15.50 -15.00
C PHE A 50 -1.23 -14.14 -14.69
N MET A 51 -0.30 -13.74 -15.54
CA MET A 51 0.50 -12.53 -15.37
C MET A 51 -0.29 -11.24 -15.63
N PRO A 52 -0.11 -10.18 -14.83
CA PRO A 52 -0.61 -8.85 -15.16
C PRO A 52 0.24 -8.21 -16.26
N ILE A 53 -0.35 -7.25 -17.00
CA ILE A 53 0.37 -6.49 -18.05
C ILE A 53 1.48 -5.63 -17.41
N TYR A 54 1.17 -4.96 -16.31
CA TYR A 54 2.09 -4.26 -15.43
C TYR A 54 1.66 -4.44 -13.97
N ALA A 55 2.55 -4.21 -13.02
CA ALA A 55 2.23 -4.23 -11.60
C ALA A 55 3.06 -3.19 -10.82
N TYR A 56 2.39 -2.32 -10.06
CA TYR A 56 3.02 -1.33 -9.17
C TYR A 56 2.22 -1.18 -7.88
N ASP A 57 2.65 -0.32 -6.95
CA ASP A 57 1.95 -0.09 -5.67
C ASP A 57 1.77 -1.36 -4.81
N PRO A 58 2.80 -2.21 -4.60
CA PRO A 58 2.64 -3.43 -3.85
C PRO A 58 2.35 -3.16 -2.36
N ARG A 59 1.49 -3.98 -1.77
CA ARG A 59 1.35 -4.19 -0.32
C ARG A 59 1.44 -5.68 -0.04
N LEU A 60 2.20 -6.04 0.99
CA LEU A 60 2.33 -7.42 1.47
C LEU A 60 1.79 -7.48 2.89
N VAL A 61 0.73 -8.28 3.09
CA VAL A 61 0.04 -8.41 4.38
C VAL A 61 -0.19 -9.88 4.68
N LYS A 62 0.14 -10.32 5.90
CA LYS A 62 -0.25 -11.65 6.39
C LYS A 62 -1.60 -11.53 7.08
N VAL A 63 -2.53 -12.40 6.72
CA VAL A 63 -3.81 -12.58 7.40
C VAL A 63 -3.96 -14.06 7.68
N GLU A 64 -4.09 -14.41 8.96
CA GLU A 64 -4.05 -15.81 9.41
C GLU A 64 -2.76 -16.49 8.89
N ASP A 65 -2.84 -17.65 8.26
CA ASP A 65 -1.67 -18.38 7.74
C ASP A 65 -1.29 -18.01 6.30
N THR A 66 -1.98 -17.04 5.69
CA THR A 66 -1.80 -16.67 4.28
C THR A 66 -1.18 -15.29 4.11
N TYR A 67 -0.23 -15.17 3.20
CA TYR A 67 0.33 -13.89 2.77
C TYR A 67 -0.38 -13.42 1.51
N TYR A 68 -0.91 -12.20 1.54
CA TYR A 68 -1.57 -11.55 0.42
C TYR A 68 -0.68 -10.45 -0.14
N ILE A 69 -0.52 -10.47 -1.46
CA ILE A 69 0.17 -9.44 -2.23
C ILE A 69 -0.90 -8.69 -3.01
N ILE A 70 -1.02 -7.39 -2.76
CA ILE A 70 -1.96 -6.49 -3.43
C ILE A 70 -1.15 -5.51 -4.25
N TRP A 71 -1.62 -5.15 -5.45
CA TRP A 71 -0.94 -4.20 -6.33
C TRP A 71 -1.94 -3.47 -7.23
N CYS A 72 -1.50 -2.43 -7.92
CA CYS A 72 -2.23 -1.80 -9.01
C CYS A 72 -1.75 -2.34 -10.37
N GLN A 73 -2.69 -2.67 -11.25
CA GLN A 73 -2.47 -3.24 -12.59
C GLN A 73 -3.44 -2.67 -13.62
N ASP A 74 -3.27 -3.09 -14.88
CA ASP A 74 -4.29 -2.90 -15.90
C ASP A 74 -5.40 -3.95 -15.80
N PHE A 75 -6.64 -3.47 -15.88
CA PHE A 75 -7.82 -4.23 -16.26
C PHE A 75 -8.78 -3.28 -16.99
N TYR A 76 -8.43 -2.88 -18.22
CA TYR A 76 -9.11 -1.80 -18.96
C TYR A 76 -9.05 -0.45 -18.21
N GLY A 77 -7.94 -0.20 -17.52
CA GLY A 77 -7.79 0.88 -16.54
C GLY A 77 -7.09 0.43 -15.26
N ALA A 78 -6.60 1.40 -14.49
CA ALA A 78 -5.97 1.14 -13.19
C ALA A 78 -6.96 0.42 -12.25
N ALA A 79 -6.65 -0.82 -11.90
CA ALA A 79 -7.45 -1.65 -11.01
C ALA A 79 -6.56 -2.37 -10.00
N ILE A 80 -7.18 -2.92 -8.98
CA ILE A 80 -6.49 -3.64 -7.91
C ILE A 80 -6.32 -5.10 -8.34
N GLY A 81 -5.10 -5.61 -8.24
CA GLY A 81 -4.78 -7.03 -8.35
C GLY A 81 -4.41 -7.61 -7.00
N ILE A 82 -4.63 -8.91 -6.84
CA ILE A 82 -4.30 -9.61 -5.61
C ILE A 82 -3.86 -11.06 -5.88
N ALA A 83 -2.93 -11.52 -5.08
CA ALA A 83 -2.45 -12.90 -5.07
C ALA A 83 -2.22 -13.36 -3.64
N LYS A 84 -2.25 -14.68 -3.44
CA LYS A 84 -1.97 -15.34 -2.17
C LYS A 84 -0.79 -16.29 -2.29
N THR A 85 -0.05 -16.45 -1.20
CA THR A 85 1.02 -17.43 -1.05
C THR A 85 1.14 -17.87 0.41
N THR A 86 1.67 -19.06 0.64
CA THR A 86 2.05 -19.56 1.97
C THR A 86 3.56 -19.82 2.08
N ASP A 87 4.28 -19.81 0.97
CA ASP A 87 5.68 -20.24 0.88
C ASP A 87 6.62 -19.25 0.17
N PHE A 88 6.07 -18.17 -0.40
CA PHE A 88 6.80 -17.21 -1.25
C PHE A 88 7.55 -17.84 -2.42
N LYS A 89 7.06 -18.97 -2.93
CA LYS A 89 7.53 -19.65 -4.14
C LYS A 89 6.44 -19.71 -5.19
N THR A 90 5.23 -20.10 -4.77
CA THR A 90 4.05 -20.12 -5.64
C THR A 90 3.13 -18.96 -5.27
N PHE A 91 2.73 -18.19 -6.27
CA PHE A 91 1.85 -17.03 -6.09
C PHE A 91 0.59 -17.24 -6.92
N VAL A 92 -0.51 -17.57 -6.24
CA VAL A 92 -1.81 -17.78 -6.87
C VAL A 92 -2.54 -16.45 -6.94
N ARG A 93 -2.67 -15.89 -8.14
CA ARG A 93 -3.47 -14.69 -8.38
C ARG A 93 -4.94 -15.06 -8.31
N ILE A 94 -5.70 -14.28 -7.53
CA ILE A 94 -7.13 -14.44 -7.35
C ILE A 94 -7.87 -13.27 -8.02
N GLU A 95 -9.20 -13.27 -7.93
CA GLU A 95 -10.05 -12.27 -8.56
C GLU A 95 -9.69 -10.83 -8.16
N ASN A 96 -9.81 -9.92 -9.12
CA ASN A 96 -9.64 -8.49 -8.85
C ASN A 96 -10.79 -8.03 -7.93
N PRO A 97 -10.51 -7.39 -6.78
CA PRO A 97 -11.55 -7.09 -5.79
C PRO A 97 -12.53 -6.01 -6.25
N PHE A 98 -12.12 -5.14 -7.19
CA PHE A 98 -12.93 -4.01 -7.66
C PHE A 98 -12.77 -3.78 -9.16
N LEU A 99 -13.82 -3.21 -9.78
CA LEU A 99 -13.74 -2.64 -11.12
C LEU A 99 -12.79 -1.43 -11.17
N PRO A 100 -12.19 -1.11 -12.32
CA PRO A 100 -11.49 0.15 -12.50
C PRO A 100 -12.46 1.35 -12.39
N PHE A 101 -12.02 2.53 -11.96
CA PHE A 101 -10.64 2.86 -11.61
C PHE A 101 -10.41 2.85 -10.09
N ASN A 102 -9.42 2.08 -9.62
CA ASN A 102 -9.10 1.97 -8.20
C ASN A 102 -7.62 1.60 -7.97
N ARG A 103 -7.02 2.08 -6.87
CA ARG A 103 -5.62 1.84 -6.46
C ARG A 103 -5.41 2.13 -4.97
N ASN A 104 -4.17 2.09 -4.47
CA ASN A 104 -3.81 2.30 -3.06
C ASN A 104 -4.56 1.33 -2.13
N ALA A 105 -4.70 0.08 -2.56
CA ALA A 105 -5.43 -0.91 -1.81
C ALA A 105 -4.57 -1.52 -0.71
N VAL A 106 -5.14 -1.61 0.49
CA VAL A 106 -4.44 -2.08 1.67
C VAL A 106 -5.35 -2.99 2.48
N LEU A 107 -4.94 -4.24 2.66
CA LEU A 107 -5.67 -5.21 3.47
C LEU A 107 -5.33 -5.01 4.96
N PHE A 108 -6.31 -5.16 5.83
CA PHE A 108 -6.08 -5.20 7.28
C PHE A 108 -5.40 -6.53 7.66
N PRO A 109 -4.52 -6.55 8.70
CA PRO A 109 -3.71 -7.72 9.05
C PRO A 109 -4.50 -8.84 9.76
N ARG A 110 -5.81 -8.65 9.98
CA ARG A 110 -6.73 -9.69 10.42
C ARG A 110 -8.15 -9.39 9.95
N LYS A 111 -9.02 -10.38 10.06
CA LYS A 111 -10.46 -10.21 9.87
C LYS A 111 -11.06 -9.33 10.97
N VAL A 112 -12.11 -8.59 10.63
CA VAL A 112 -12.96 -7.83 11.56
C VAL A 112 -14.37 -8.38 11.44
N HIS A 113 -14.97 -8.80 12.55
CA HIS A 113 -16.27 -9.49 12.59
C HIS A 113 -16.36 -10.69 11.61
N GLY A 114 -15.26 -11.42 11.42
CA GLY A 114 -15.19 -12.59 10.54
C GLY A 114 -14.98 -12.29 9.06
N ASN A 115 -14.91 -11.01 8.65
CA ASN A 115 -14.68 -10.61 7.26
C ASN A 115 -13.28 -10.04 7.05
N PHE A 116 -12.72 -10.26 5.87
CA PHE A 116 -11.56 -9.52 5.39
C PHE A 116 -11.95 -8.06 5.18
N MET A 117 -11.06 -7.13 5.55
CA MET A 117 -11.27 -5.70 5.37
C MET A 117 -10.18 -5.14 4.45
N MET A 118 -10.56 -4.31 3.48
CA MET A 118 -9.63 -3.68 2.55
C MET A 118 -9.94 -2.20 2.41
N LEU A 119 -8.93 -1.36 2.66
CA LEU A 119 -8.93 0.03 2.22
C LEU A 119 -8.72 0.08 0.70
N SER A 120 -9.41 0.97 0.01
CA SER A 120 -9.20 1.25 -1.40
C SER A 120 -9.39 2.74 -1.68
N ARG A 121 -9.06 3.17 -2.90
CA ARG A 121 -9.08 4.57 -3.29
C ARG A 121 -9.63 4.73 -4.70
N PRO A 122 -10.96 4.91 -4.86
CA PRO A 122 -11.57 5.24 -6.13
C PRO A 122 -10.79 6.35 -6.85
N SER A 123 -10.55 6.15 -8.13
CA SER A 123 -9.61 6.97 -8.91
C SER A 123 -10.15 7.23 -10.32
N ASP A 124 -9.29 7.72 -11.22
CA ASP A 124 -9.55 7.83 -12.65
C ASP A 124 -8.48 7.09 -13.48
N SER A 125 -8.58 7.21 -14.81
CA SER A 125 -7.68 6.63 -15.81
C SER A 125 -6.30 7.29 -15.90
N GLY A 126 -6.02 8.36 -15.15
CA GLY A 126 -4.80 9.14 -15.27
C GLY A 126 -4.23 9.60 -13.93
N HIS A 127 -3.67 10.80 -13.94
CA HIS A 127 -3.19 11.47 -12.74
C HIS A 127 -4.36 12.07 -11.96
N THR A 128 -5.05 11.22 -11.20
CA THR A 128 -6.32 11.58 -10.56
C THR A 128 -6.21 12.87 -9.74
N PRO A 129 -7.05 13.88 -10.01
CA PRO A 129 -7.08 15.16 -9.29
C PRO A 129 -8.05 15.16 -8.10
N PHE A 130 -8.43 13.97 -7.62
CA PHE A 130 -9.27 13.71 -6.45
C PHE A 130 -8.89 12.37 -5.82
N GLY A 131 -9.45 12.05 -4.66
CA GLY A 131 -9.34 10.72 -4.10
C GLY A 131 -9.56 10.68 -2.60
N ASP A 132 -10.58 9.92 -2.21
CA ASP A 132 -10.93 9.63 -0.82
C ASP A 132 -10.64 8.15 -0.51
N ILE A 133 -10.41 7.83 0.76
CA ILE A 133 -10.18 6.47 1.23
C ILE A 133 -11.52 5.84 1.60
N PHE A 134 -11.77 4.66 1.05
CA PHE A 134 -12.91 3.81 1.37
C PHE A 134 -12.45 2.52 2.01
N VAL A 135 -13.33 1.88 2.78
CA VAL A 135 -13.16 0.51 3.28
C VAL A 135 -14.28 -0.37 2.75
N SER A 136 -13.95 -1.60 2.39
CA SER A 136 -14.89 -2.65 1.97
C SER A 136 -14.60 -3.94 2.71
N GLU A 137 -15.59 -4.80 2.83
CA GLU A 137 -15.45 -6.11 3.46
C GLU A 137 -15.70 -7.24 2.47
N SER A 138 -15.09 -8.40 2.72
CA SER A 138 -15.35 -9.63 1.99
C SER A 138 -15.33 -10.84 2.92
N PRO A 139 -16.28 -11.79 2.79
CA PRO A 139 -16.23 -13.04 3.56
C PRO A 139 -15.19 -14.04 3.00
N ASP A 140 -14.75 -13.88 1.75
CA ASP A 140 -14.06 -14.94 0.99
C ASP A 140 -12.93 -14.46 0.07
N MET A 141 -12.56 -13.17 0.14
CA MET A 141 -11.59 -12.48 -0.75
C MET A 141 -12.04 -12.30 -2.21
N VAL A 142 -13.25 -12.74 -2.58
CA VAL A 142 -13.76 -12.66 -3.95
C VAL A 142 -14.89 -11.63 -4.04
N TYR A 143 -15.91 -11.75 -3.21
CA TYR A 143 -17.05 -10.84 -3.24
C TYR A 143 -16.86 -9.72 -2.23
N TRP A 144 -16.67 -8.50 -2.73
CA TRP A 144 -16.44 -7.31 -1.93
C TRP A 144 -17.67 -6.42 -1.88
N GLY A 145 -18.01 -5.94 -0.69
CA GLY A 145 -19.22 -5.15 -0.46
C GLY A 145 -19.15 -4.29 0.79
N LYS A 146 -20.33 -3.81 1.20
CA LYS A 146 -20.56 -2.89 2.34
C LYS A 146 -19.55 -1.73 2.39
N HIS A 147 -19.31 -1.12 1.23
CA HIS A 147 -18.39 0.00 1.10
C HIS A 147 -18.76 1.15 2.06
N ARG A 148 -17.78 1.71 2.74
CA ARG A 148 -17.93 2.88 3.60
C ARG A 148 -16.83 3.88 3.28
N HIS A 149 -17.21 5.15 3.18
CA HIS A 149 -16.24 6.23 3.17
C HIS A 149 -15.55 6.28 4.53
N VAL A 150 -14.21 6.36 4.54
CA VAL A 150 -13.40 6.49 5.76
C VAL A 150 -13.06 7.96 5.98
N MET A 151 -12.36 8.55 5.02
CA MET A 151 -11.99 9.95 5.02
C MET A 151 -11.69 10.45 3.62
N GLY A 152 -11.84 11.76 3.43
CA GLY A 152 -11.47 12.46 2.20
C GLY A 152 -10.40 13.51 2.45
N LYS A 153 -10.07 14.24 1.39
CA LYS A 153 -9.20 15.43 1.46
C LYS A 153 -9.74 16.46 2.48
N SER A 154 -8.85 17.27 3.05
CA SER A 154 -9.22 18.28 4.06
C SER A 154 -8.90 19.71 3.59
N SER A 155 -9.11 20.69 4.48
CA SER A 155 -8.65 22.07 4.31
C SER A 155 -7.14 22.21 4.45
N GLU A 156 -6.48 21.22 5.05
CA GLU A 156 -5.02 21.25 5.22
C GLU A 156 -4.35 21.06 3.87
N TRP A 157 -3.56 22.05 3.46
CA TRP A 157 -3.10 22.17 2.09
C TRP A 157 -2.31 20.95 1.61
N TRP A 158 -1.52 20.33 2.48
CA TRP A 158 -0.71 19.15 2.18
C TRP A 158 -1.52 17.93 1.74
N GLU A 159 -2.81 17.85 2.09
CA GLU A 159 -3.72 16.75 1.75
C GLU A 159 -5.01 17.22 1.06
N SER A 160 -4.98 18.42 0.49
CA SER A 160 -6.15 19.11 -0.06
C SER A 160 -6.60 18.68 -1.45
N LEU A 161 -5.74 17.97 -2.21
CA LEU A 161 -6.05 17.45 -3.54
C LEU A 161 -6.62 16.03 -3.47
N LYS A 162 -5.91 15.11 -2.82
CA LYS A 162 -6.30 13.71 -2.64
C LYS A 162 -5.50 13.06 -1.51
N ILE A 163 -6.02 11.94 -1.01
CA ILE A 163 -5.35 11.07 -0.04
C ILE A 163 -5.42 9.61 -0.47
N GLY A 164 -4.59 8.75 0.12
CA GLY A 164 -4.65 7.30 -0.13
C GLY A 164 -3.91 6.48 0.92
N GLY A 165 -4.37 5.23 1.09
CA GLY A 165 -3.76 4.30 2.03
C GLY A 165 -2.29 4.03 1.72
N GLY A 166 -1.48 4.02 2.77
CA GLY A 166 -0.07 3.67 2.73
C GLY A 166 0.15 2.23 3.16
N ALA A 167 0.93 2.03 4.21
CA ALA A 167 1.18 0.71 4.80
C ALA A 167 -0.08 0.05 5.37
N ALA A 168 -0.02 -1.26 5.58
CA ALA A 168 -1.03 -2.02 6.32
C ALA A 168 -1.32 -1.34 7.68
N PRO A 169 -2.60 -1.14 8.06
CA PRO A 169 -2.93 -0.55 9.35
C PRO A 169 -2.35 -1.39 10.49
N ILE A 170 -1.76 -0.72 11.47
CA ILE A 170 -1.19 -1.36 12.66
C ILE A 170 -2.28 -1.41 13.74
N GLU A 171 -2.50 -2.58 14.33
CA GLU A 171 -3.44 -2.72 15.44
C GLU A 171 -2.84 -2.14 16.73
N THR A 172 -3.59 -1.28 17.42
CA THR A 172 -3.19 -0.69 18.70
C THR A 172 -4.36 -0.72 19.68
N SER A 173 -4.10 -0.46 20.96
CA SER A 173 -5.16 -0.31 21.96
C SER A 173 -6.10 0.87 21.69
N GLU A 174 -5.66 1.85 20.89
CA GLU A 174 -6.45 3.03 20.53
C GLU A 174 -7.24 2.85 19.22
N GLY A 175 -7.00 1.76 18.49
CA GLY A 175 -7.58 1.50 17.18
C GLY A 175 -6.53 1.15 16.13
N TRP A 176 -6.89 1.29 14.85
CA TRP A 176 -6.00 1.03 13.72
C TRP A 176 -5.18 2.26 13.37
N LEU A 177 -3.86 2.21 13.59
CA LEU A 177 -2.94 3.23 13.10
C LEU A 177 -2.70 3.06 11.60
N LEU A 178 -3.21 4.01 10.83
CA LEU A 178 -3.05 4.10 9.38
C LEU A 178 -2.06 5.21 9.04
N PHE A 179 -0.92 4.84 8.44
CA PHE A 179 -0.09 5.78 7.71
C PHE A 179 -0.63 5.94 6.29
N TYR A 180 -0.92 7.16 5.89
CA TYR A 180 -1.52 7.48 4.59
C TYR A 180 -0.75 8.61 3.90
N HIS A 181 -0.83 8.69 2.58
CA HIS A 181 -0.29 9.85 1.86
C HIS A 181 -1.36 10.91 1.64
N GLY A 182 -0.96 12.17 1.67
CA GLY A 182 -1.72 13.33 1.23
C GLY A 182 -1.00 14.05 0.11
N VAL A 183 -1.78 14.68 -0.76
CA VAL A 183 -1.25 15.42 -1.92
C VAL A 183 -1.75 16.86 -1.92
N SER A 184 -0.82 17.78 -2.16
CA SER A 184 -1.12 19.16 -2.53
C SER A 184 -0.84 19.40 -4.02
N GLY A 185 -1.66 20.22 -4.67
CA GLY A 185 -1.40 20.73 -6.02
C GLY A 185 -0.72 22.09 -5.98
N THR A 186 0.51 22.18 -6.50
CA THR A 186 1.23 23.44 -6.70
C THR A 186 1.15 23.87 -8.18
N CYS A 187 1.63 25.08 -8.50
CA CYS A 187 1.75 25.51 -9.90
C CYS A 187 2.69 24.64 -10.75
N ASN A 188 3.60 23.89 -10.13
CA ASN A 188 4.63 23.10 -10.81
C ASN A 188 4.46 21.58 -10.65
N GLY A 189 3.34 21.13 -10.08
CA GLY A 189 3.06 19.71 -9.91
C GLY A 189 2.60 19.34 -8.50
N TYR A 190 2.64 18.05 -8.21
CA TYR A 190 2.18 17.49 -6.95
C TYR A 190 3.30 17.36 -5.93
N VAL A 191 2.94 17.51 -4.66
CA VAL A 191 3.80 17.19 -3.52
C VAL A 191 3.09 16.12 -2.71
N TYR A 192 3.75 14.99 -2.46
CA TYR A 192 3.22 13.89 -1.66
C TYR A 192 3.90 13.85 -0.30
N SER A 193 3.10 13.97 0.76
CA SER A 193 3.55 13.91 2.16
C SER A 193 2.83 12.76 2.89
N ILE A 194 3.37 12.35 4.04
CA ILE A 194 2.90 11.23 4.86
C ILE A 194 2.22 11.78 6.11
N GLY A 195 1.01 11.31 6.42
CA GLY A 195 0.32 11.56 7.68
C GLY A 195 -0.07 10.27 8.40
N GLY A 196 -0.77 10.43 9.52
CA GLY A 196 -1.26 9.35 10.37
C GLY A 196 -2.71 9.59 10.83
N ALA A 197 -3.49 8.51 10.86
CA ALA A 197 -4.84 8.51 11.43
C ALA A 197 -5.02 7.26 12.32
N ILE A 198 -5.87 7.37 13.34
CA ILE A 198 -6.35 6.24 14.13
C ILE A 198 -7.80 5.99 13.74
N LEU A 199 -8.08 4.80 13.21
CA LEU A 199 -9.43 4.34 12.88
C LEU A 199 -9.98 3.50 14.04
N ASP A 200 -11.29 3.48 14.21
CA ASP A 200 -11.94 2.63 15.22
C ASP A 200 -11.67 1.14 14.98
N ILE A 201 -11.44 0.40 16.08
CA ILE A 201 -10.97 -1.00 16.03
C ILE A 201 -12.02 -1.96 15.43
N ASP A 202 -13.30 -1.72 15.73
CA ASP A 202 -14.42 -2.58 15.35
C ASP A 202 -15.10 -2.08 14.06
N ASN A 203 -15.06 -0.77 13.82
CA ASN A 203 -15.57 -0.17 12.59
C ASN A 203 -14.53 0.78 11.96
N PRO A 204 -13.62 0.27 11.11
CA PRO A 204 -12.54 1.06 10.51
C PRO A 204 -12.99 2.19 9.56
N SER A 205 -14.29 2.36 9.33
CA SER A 205 -14.83 3.54 8.64
C SER A 205 -14.91 4.79 9.52
N ILE A 206 -14.77 4.64 10.84
CA ILE A 206 -14.78 5.76 11.79
C ILE A 206 -13.35 6.20 12.04
N VAL A 207 -13.03 7.44 11.69
CA VAL A 207 -11.76 8.08 12.04
C VAL A 207 -11.87 8.65 13.45
N LYS A 208 -11.12 8.10 14.41
CA LYS A 208 -11.06 8.61 15.79
C LYS A 208 -10.15 9.83 15.88
N TYR A 209 -8.97 9.74 15.26
CA TYR A 209 -7.94 10.78 15.27
C TYR A 209 -7.30 10.89 13.89
N ARG A 210 -6.90 12.10 13.50
CA ARG A 210 -6.18 12.38 12.25
C ARG A 210 -5.22 13.53 12.52
N CYS A 211 -3.98 13.40 12.09
CA CYS A 211 -3.01 14.48 12.21
C CYS A 211 -3.43 15.70 11.37
N GLU A 212 -3.32 16.90 11.93
CA GLU A 212 -3.49 18.15 11.16
C GLU A 212 -2.27 18.38 10.25
N ASN A 213 -1.07 18.18 10.80
CA ASN A 213 0.20 18.30 10.07
C ASN A 213 0.67 16.94 9.52
N PHE A 214 1.40 16.95 8.41
CA PHE A 214 2.14 15.78 7.94
C PHE A 214 3.20 15.35 8.99
N LEU A 215 3.49 14.05 9.01
CA LEU A 215 4.56 13.44 9.78
C LEU A 215 5.90 13.48 9.02
N LEU A 216 5.85 13.40 7.69
CA LEU A 216 7.02 13.46 6.82
C LEU A 216 6.63 14.09 5.49
N THR A 217 7.45 14.99 4.97
CA THR A 217 7.27 15.64 3.66
C THR A 217 8.62 15.65 2.94
N PRO A 218 8.67 15.78 1.60
CA PRO A 218 9.95 15.86 0.90
C PRO A 218 10.77 17.05 1.39
N GLU A 219 11.97 16.77 1.90
CA GLU A 219 12.94 17.76 2.36
C GLU A 219 14.36 17.39 1.90
N GLU A 220 14.65 16.09 1.77
CA GLU A 220 15.96 15.61 1.39
C GLU A 220 16.13 15.54 -0.13
N TRP A 221 17.38 15.63 -0.60
CA TRP A 221 17.68 15.66 -2.03
C TRP A 221 17.13 14.45 -2.81
N TYR A 222 17.03 13.28 -2.16
CA TYR A 222 16.53 12.04 -2.76
C TYR A 222 14.98 11.96 -2.76
N GLU A 223 14.31 12.92 -2.11
CA GLU A 223 12.84 13.06 -2.06
C GLU A 223 12.38 14.19 -2.99
N GLU A 224 13.18 15.25 -3.09
CA GLU A 224 12.95 16.40 -3.97
C GLU A 224 13.40 16.15 -5.42
N ARG A 225 14.31 15.19 -5.65
CA ARG A 225 14.91 14.94 -6.97
C ARG A 225 14.81 13.46 -7.33
N GLY A 226 14.33 13.19 -8.55
CA GLY A 226 14.19 11.84 -9.06
C GLY A 226 13.28 11.80 -10.28
N PHE A 227 12.76 10.61 -10.58
CA PHE A 227 11.79 10.36 -11.65
C PHE A 227 10.51 11.18 -11.48
N VAL A 228 9.98 11.27 -10.25
CA VAL A 228 8.89 12.19 -9.88
C VAL A 228 9.32 13.00 -8.65
N PRO A 229 9.77 14.26 -8.81
CA PRO A 229 10.13 15.13 -7.71
C PRO A 229 9.05 15.29 -6.63
N ASN A 230 9.48 15.58 -5.41
CA ASN A 230 8.62 15.91 -4.26
C ASN A 230 7.65 14.80 -3.86
N VAL A 231 8.16 13.58 -3.71
CA VAL A 231 7.35 12.43 -3.29
C VAL A 231 7.94 11.75 -2.07
N CYS A 232 7.13 11.66 -1.01
CA CYS A 232 7.29 10.72 0.10
C CYS A 232 6.03 9.86 0.20
N PHE A 233 6.12 8.58 -0.19
CA PHE A 233 4.96 7.71 -0.33
C PHE A 233 5.06 6.48 0.59
N PRO A 234 4.23 6.33 1.64
CA PRO A 234 4.34 5.24 2.60
C PRO A 234 3.87 3.92 2.00
N CYS A 235 4.71 2.88 2.04
CA CYS A 235 4.43 1.59 1.41
C CYS A 235 4.27 0.44 2.41
N ALA A 236 5.12 0.40 3.45
CA ALA A 236 5.12 -0.68 4.42
C ALA A 236 5.62 -0.20 5.78
N THR A 237 5.27 -0.93 6.84
CA THR A 237 5.82 -0.74 8.17
C THR A 237 6.39 -2.05 8.70
N ILE A 238 7.44 -1.94 9.50
CA ILE A 238 7.87 -2.96 10.46
C ILE A 238 7.71 -2.31 11.83
N HIS A 239 7.10 -3.01 12.76
CA HIS A 239 6.86 -2.49 14.10
C HIS A 239 7.14 -3.56 15.14
N ASP A 240 7.57 -3.12 16.32
CA ASP A 240 7.76 -3.97 17.49
C ASP A 240 6.84 -3.49 18.61
N SER A 241 5.91 -4.36 19.02
CA SER A 241 4.93 -4.03 20.05
C SER A 241 5.55 -3.88 21.44
N GLU A 242 6.70 -4.50 21.72
CA GLU A 242 7.34 -4.41 23.03
C GLU A 242 8.04 -3.06 23.23
N SER A 243 8.83 -2.62 22.24
CA SER A 243 9.51 -1.32 22.32
C SER A 243 8.67 -0.14 21.82
N GLY A 244 7.59 -0.39 21.09
CA GLY A 244 6.76 0.63 20.45
C GLY A 244 7.39 1.28 19.21
N LYS A 245 8.55 0.78 18.74
CA LYS A 245 9.25 1.34 17.59
C LYS A 245 8.55 0.96 16.28
N ILE A 246 8.45 1.92 15.38
CA ILE A 246 7.93 1.74 14.02
C ILE A 246 8.98 2.21 13.02
N ALA A 247 9.28 1.36 12.05
CA ALA A 247 10.04 1.69 10.84
C ALA A 247 9.06 1.79 9.67
N ILE A 248 9.05 2.92 8.96
CA ILE A 248 8.18 3.20 7.82
C ILE A 248 9.04 3.17 6.55
N TYR A 249 8.77 2.24 5.65
CA TYR A 249 9.32 2.25 4.29
C TYR A 249 8.49 3.17 3.43
N TYR A 250 9.16 4.09 2.74
CA TYR A 250 8.51 5.00 1.83
C TYR A 250 9.25 5.10 0.49
N GLY A 251 8.51 5.25 -0.59
CA GLY A 251 9.07 5.65 -1.88
C GLY A 251 9.47 7.12 -1.82
N ALA A 252 10.71 7.41 -2.20
CA ALA A 252 11.24 8.77 -2.31
C ALA A 252 11.47 9.13 -3.79
N ALA A 253 10.84 10.21 -4.23
CA ALA A 253 10.88 10.73 -5.60
C ALA A 253 10.58 9.71 -6.74
N ASP A 254 9.77 8.68 -6.46
CA ASP A 254 9.58 7.48 -7.32
C ASP A 254 10.92 6.90 -7.84
N SER A 255 11.98 6.97 -7.03
CA SER A 255 13.36 6.61 -7.42
C SER A 255 14.09 5.79 -6.38
N TYR A 256 13.79 5.99 -5.10
CA TYR A 256 14.47 5.34 -3.98
C TYR A 256 13.48 4.76 -2.98
N VAL A 257 13.97 3.85 -2.14
CA VAL A 257 13.26 3.38 -0.95
C VAL A 257 13.95 4.01 0.26
N GLY A 258 13.22 4.86 0.98
CA GLY A 258 13.64 5.47 2.24
C GLY A 258 13.07 4.72 3.46
N LEU A 259 13.68 4.97 4.61
CA LEU A 259 13.26 4.47 5.92
C LEU A 259 13.17 5.64 6.91
N ALA A 260 12.04 5.76 7.59
CA ALA A 260 11.84 6.68 8.70
C ALA A 260 11.49 5.91 9.98
N PHE A 261 11.88 6.43 11.14
CA PHE A 261 11.66 5.79 12.44
C PHE A 261 10.92 6.74 13.39
N THR A 262 10.04 6.18 14.23
CA THR A 262 9.36 6.89 15.34
C THR A 262 10.19 6.89 16.62
#